data_AF-A0A017HKK1-F1
#
_entry.id   AF-A0A017HKK1-F1
#
_cell.length_a   1.000
_cell.length_b   1.000
_cell.length_c   1.000
_cell.angle_alpha   90.00
_cell.angle_beta   90.00
_cell.angle_gamma   90.00
#
_symmetry.space_group_name_H-M   'P 1'
#
loop_
_entity.id
_entity.type
_entity.pdbx_description
1 polymer ?
#
loop_
_entity_poly.entity_id
_entity_poly.type
_entity_poly.pdbx_seq_one_letter_code
_entity_poly.pdbx_strand_id
1 'polypeptide(L)'
;MPRSHRLRPEIPDALETEPLCALCDRPIPADAPKSLHHLVPKLKGGKGGPTVLLHHLCHKEIHATLSEAELARDYATPEALKGHPRLMRFVDWVRKRPPHFLSRVPKGRARR
;
A
#
# COMPACT_ATOMS: atom_id res chain seq x y z
N MET A 1 16.81 33.95 44.97
CA MET A 1 17.20 32.80 44.12
C MET A 1 15.97 32.29 43.36
N PRO A 2 15.53 32.89 42.24
CA PRO A 2 14.44 32.34 41.47
C PRO A 2 14.95 31.20 40.59
N ARG A 3 14.29 30.04 40.72
CA ARG A 3 14.58 28.79 40.02
C ARG A 3 14.62 29.03 38.52
N SER A 4 15.81 28.84 37.93
CA SER A 4 16.02 28.77 36.49
C SER A 4 15.07 27.72 35.91
N HIS A 5 13.99 28.18 35.28
CA HIS A 5 13.10 27.35 34.48
C HIS A 5 13.91 26.91 33.27
N ARG A 6 14.55 25.74 33.39
CA ARG A 6 15.31 25.12 32.30
C ARG A 6 14.29 24.75 31.24
N LEU A 7 14.15 25.60 30.21
CA LEU A 7 13.38 25.29 29.01
C LEU A 7 13.94 23.97 28.45
N ARG A 8 13.12 22.91 28.53
CA ARG A 8 13.43 21.65 27.86
C ARG A 8 13.45 21.95 26.36
N PRO A 9 14.48 21.55 25.61
CA PRO A 9 14.41 21.62 24.16
C PRO A 9 13.22 20.76 23.72
N GLU A 10 12.29 21.37 23.01
CA GLU A 10 11.25 20.69 22.26
C GLU A 10 11.98 19.92 21.17
N ILE A 11 12.22 18.63 21.42
CA ILE A 11 12.73 17.73 20.38
C ILE A 11 11.59 17.66 19.37
N PRO A 12 11.75 18.19 18.13
CA PRO A 12 10.76 17.95 17.11
C PRO A 12 10.71 16.44 16.92
N ASP A 13 9.51 15.91 17.07
CA ASP A 13 9.19 14.49 16.98
C ASP A 13 9.95 13.88 15.78
N ALA A 14 10.62 12.76 16.06
CA ALA A 14 11.54 12.12 15.16
C ALA A 14 10.90 11.91 13.79
N LEU A 15 11.40 12.61 12.75
CA LEU A 15 11.30 12.28 11.32
C LEU A 15 10.21 11.23 11.02
N GLU A 16 8.93 11.64 11.04
CA GLU A 16 7.81 10.78 10.68
C GLU A 16 7.90 10.45 9.18
N THR A 17 8.71 9.46 8.83
CA THR A 17 8.75 8.94 7.47
C THR A 17 7.43 8.22 7.22
N GLU A 18 6.55 8.85 6.46
CA GLU A 18 5.29 8.25 6.03
C GLU A 18 5.56 6.86 5.44
N PRO A 19 4.85 5.81 5.88
CA PRO A 19 5.12 4.46 5.41
C PRO A 19 4.88 4.37 3.91
N LEU A 20 5.74 3.65 3.20
CA LEU A 20 5.63 3.51 1.75
C LEU A 20 4.63 2.41 1.37
N CYS A 21 3.87 2.67 0.30
CA CYS A 21 2.98 1.68 -0.29
C CYS A 21 3.78 0.58 -0.99
N ALA A 22 3.59 -0.68 -0.58
CA ALA A 22 4.33 -1.81 -1.13
C ALA A 22 4.12 -2.08 -2.63
N LEU A 23 3.10 -1.49 -3.26
CA LEU A 23 2.86 -1.61 -4.70
C LEU A 23 3.45 -0.43 -5.50
N CYS A 24 3.13 0.81 -5.11
CA CYS A 24 3.47 2.00 -5.92
C CYS A 24 4.66 2.80 -5.39
N ASP A 25 5.20 2.43 -4.21
CA ASP A 25 6.34 3.06 -3.53
C ASP A 25 6.17 4.54 -3.19
N ARG A 26 4.93 5.06 -3.27
CA ARG A 26 4.59 6.40 -2.77
C ARG A 26 4.39 6.36 -1.25
N PRO A 27 4.69 7.46 -0.54
CA PRO A 27 4.32 7.58 0.86
C PRO A 27 2.81 7.47 1.04
N ILE A 28 2.41 6.95 2.19
CA ILE A 28 1.02 6.85 2.64
C ILE A 28 0.84 7.80 3.83
N PRO A 29 0.33 9.01 3.59
CA PRO A 29 -0.01 9.94 4.66
C PRO A 29 -0.95 9.34 5.71
N ALA A 30 -0.91 9.89 6.92
CA ALA A 30 -1.74 9.45 8.03
C ALA A 30 -3.24 9.55 7.72
N ASP A 31 -3.65 10.57 6.97
CA ASP A 31 -5.02 10.86 6.53
C ASP A 31 -5.40 10.16 5.21
N ALA A 32 -4.42 9.62 4.47
CA ALA A 32 -4.69 8.91 3.23
C ALA A 32 -5.40 7.56 3.49
N PRO A 33 -6.45 7.21 2.71
CA PRO A 33 -7.10 5.91 2.81
C PRO A 33 -6.13 4.76 2.52
N LYS A 34 -5.96 3.88 3.51
CA LYS A 34 -5.00 2.76 3.48
C LYS A 34 -5.59 1.49 4.06
N SER A 35 -5.02 0.37 3.68
CA SER A 35 -5.47 -0.95 4.12
C SER A 35 -4.32 -1.96 4.06
N LEU A 36 -4.33 -2.92 4.99
CA LEU A 36 -3.45 -4.08 4.91
C LEU A 36 -3.99 -5.04 3.84
N HIS A 37 -3.07 -5.53 3.00
CA HIS A 37 -3.36 -6.54 1.98
C HIS A 37 -2.63 -7.84 2.31
N HIS A 38 -3.33 -8.96 2.23
CA HIS A 38 -2.74 -10.28 2.40
C HIS A 38 -2.14 -10.75 1.08
N LEU A 39 -0.82 -10.98 1.04
CA LEU A 39 -0.14 -11.45 -0.16
C LEU A 39 -0.57 -12.87 -0.57
N VAL A 40 -0.92 -13.70 0.42
CA VAL A 40 -1.61 -14.97 0.21
C VAL A 40 -3.02 -14.84 0.80
N PRO A 41 -4.10 -15.00 0.03
CA PRO A 41 -5.45 -14.85 0.55
C PRO A 41 -5.73 -15.84 1.67
N LYS A 42 -6.50 -15.43 2.69
CA LYS A 42 -6.84 -16.28 3.85
C LYS A 42 -7.48 -17.61 3.42
N LEU A 43 -8.33 -17.58 2.39
CA LEU A 43 -9.01 -18.76 1.84
C LEU A 43 -8.06 -19.74 1.11
N LYS A 44 -6.83 -19.32 0.81
CA LYS A 44 -5.78 -20.16 0.21
C LYS A 44 -4.70 -20.57 1.20
N GLY A 45 -5.01 -20.51 2.50
CA GLY A 45 -4.08 -20.89 3.57
C GLY A 45 -3.22 -19.74 4.10
N GLY A 46 -3.40 -18.51 3.61
CA GLY A 46 -2.62 -17.34 4.05
C GLY A 46 -3.03 -16.73 5.40
N LYS A 47 -3.74 -17.47 6.26
CA LYS A 47 -4.15 -16.98 7.59
C LYS A 47 -2.91 -16.78 8.46
N GLY A 48 -2.66 -15.55 8.91
CA GLY A 48 -1.42 -15.19 9.63
C GLY A 48 -0.20 -15.03 8.73
N GLY A 49 -0.38 -15.13 7.40
CA GLY A 49 0.68 -14.90 6.43
C GLY A 49 1.08 -13.43 6.29
N PRO A 50 2.11 -13.15 5.46
CA PRO A 50 2.64 -11.81 5.31
C PRO A 50 1.58 -10.84 4.78
N THR A 51 1.51 -9.67 5.41
CA THR A 51 0.67 -8.56 4.99
C THR A 51 1.51 -7.36 4.63
N VAL A 52 1.01 -6.56 3.69
CA VAL A 52 1.68 -5.34 3.25
C VAL A 52 0.73 -4.16 3.32
N LEU A 53 1.27 -2.98 3.62
CA LEU A 53 0.50 -1.74 3.66
C LEU A 53 0.37 -1.16 2.26
N LEU A 54 -0.86 -0.86 1.85
CA LEU A 54 -1.18 -0.27 0.56
C LEU A 54 -2.16 0.89 0.69
N HIS A 55 -2.07 1.85 -0.23
CA HIS A 55 -3.19 2.77 -0.49
C HIS A 55 -4.43 1.97 -0.85
N HIS A 56 -5.60 2.45 -0.45
CA HIS A 56 -6.88 1.81 -0.79
C HIS A 56 -7.09 1.69 -2.31
N LEU A 57 -6.59 2.66 -3.09
CA LEU A 57 -6.64 2.60 -4.56
C LEU A 57 -5.78 1.46 -5.12
N CYS A 58 -4.56 1.30 -4.61
CA CYS A 58 -3.65 0.22 -5.00
C CYS A 58 -4.24 -1.15 -4.64
N HIS A 59 -4.84 -1.26 -3.45
CA HIS A 59 -5.52 -2.47 -3.02
C HIS A 59 -6.69 -2.84 -3.96
N LYS A 60 -7.52 -1.87 -4.34
CA LYS A 60 -8.61 -2.07 -5.30
C LYS A 60 -8.10 -2.52 -6.68
N GLU A 61 -6.99 -1.95 -7.17
CA GLU A 61 -6.43 -2.34 -8.47
C GLU A 61 -5.93 -3.79 -8.47
N ILE A 62 -5.31 -4.26 -7.39
CA ILE A 62 -4.89 -5.66 -7.25
C ILE A 62 -6.09 -6.59 -7.41
N HIS A 63 -7.17 -6.37 -6.63
CA HIS A 63 -8.37 -7.21 -6.70
C HIS A 63 -9.18 -7.04 -7.99
N ALA A 64 -9.05 -5.90 -8.68
CA ALA A 64 -9.64 -5.72 -10.00
C ALA A 64 -8.82 -6.40 -11.11
N THR A 65 -7.59 -6.81 -10.83
CA THR A 65 -6.64 -7.37 -11.81
C THR A 65 -6.46 -8.87 -11.65
N LEU A 66 -6.28 -9.34 -10.42
CA LEU A 66 -5.95 -10.71 -10.09
C LEU A 66 -7.06 -11.35 -9.26
N SER A 67 -7.40 -12.59 -9.59
CA SER A 67 -8.17 -13.46 -8.71
C SER A 67 -7.35 -13.88 -7.49
N GLU A 68 -8.02 -14.33 -6.43
CA GLU A 68 -7.35 -14.89 -5.25
C GLU A 68 -6.46 -16.11 -5.58
N ALA A 69 -6.83 -16.87 -6.61
CA ALA A 69 -6.05 -18.02 -7.05
C ALA A 69 -4.76 -17.60 -7.76
N GLU A 70 -4.81 -16.62 -8.66
CA GLU A 70 -3.62 -16.05 -9.31
C GLU A 70 -2.71 -15.36 -8.28
N LEU A 71 -3.30 -14.61 -7.33
CA LEU A 71 -2.54 -14.00 -6.24
C LEU A 71 -1.74 -15.04 -5.45
N ALA A 72 -2.38 -16.13 -5.05
CA ALA A 72 -1.75 -17.17 -4.25
C ALA A 72 -0.67 -17.98 -4.99
N ARG A 73 -0.82 -18.19 -6.30
CA ARG A 73 0.12 -19.01 -7.08
C ARG A 73 1.30 -18.21 -7.60
N ASP A 74 1.03 -17.08 -8.24
CA ASP A 74 2.00 -16.41 -9.11
C ASP A 74 2.40 -15.02 -8.60
N TYR A 75 1.59 -14.42 -7.71
CA TYR A 75 1.75 -13.02 -7.28
C TYR A 75 1.74 -12.83 -5.76
N ALA A 76 2.30 -13.78 -5.01
CA ALA A 76 2.30 -13.79 -3.55
C ALA A 76 3.42 -12.92 -2.92
N THR A 77 4.05 -12.03 -3.69
CA THR A 77 5.07 -11.09 -3.21
C THR A 77 4.87 -9.70 -3.83
N PRO A 78 5.32 -8.61 -3.17
CA PRO A 78 5.25 -7.25 -3.73
C PRO A 78 5.97 -7.14 -5.08
N GLU A 79 7.11 -7.80 -5.23
CA GLU A 79 7.92 -7.80 -6.45
C GLU A 79 7.15 -8.46 -7.60
N ALA A 80 6.50 -9.61 -7.33
CA ALA A 80 5.67 -10.28 -8.32
C ALA A 80 4.48 -9.40 -8.74
N LEU A 81 3.79 -8.77 -7.78
CA LEU A 81 2.70 -7.83 -8.07
C LEU A 81 3.16 -6.69 -8.99
N LYS A 82 4.32 -6.09 -8.71
CA LYS A 82 4.91 -5.03 -9.55
C LYS A 82 5.26 -5.54 -10.96
N GLY A 83 5.60 -6.83 -11.09
CA GLY A 83 5.88 -7.47 -12.38
C GLY A 83 4.65 -7.71 -13.27
N HIS A 84 3.42 -7.68 -12.73
CA HIS A 84 2.24 -7.93 -13.55
C HIS A 84 2.00 -6.79 -14.57
N PRO A 85 1.86 -7.06 -15.89
CA PRO A 85 1.84 -6.02 -16.92
C PRO A 85 0.78 -4.93 -16.73
N ARG A 86 -0.41 -5.28 -16.22
CA ARG A 86 -1.45 -4.29 -15.91
C ARG A 86 -1.12 -3.46 -14.67
N LEU A 87 -0.57 -4.09 -13.63
CA LEU A 87 -0.24 -3.40 -12.38
C LEU A 87 0.93 -2.45 -12.60
N MET A 88 1.94 -2.84 -13.37
CA MET A 88 3.04 -1.98 -13.80
C MET A 88 2.52 -0.69 -14.47
N ARG A 89 1.64 -0.81 -15.48
CA ARG A 89 1.05 0.37 -16.16
C ARG A 89 0.26 1.26 -15.19
N PHE A 90 -0.47 0.65 -14.26
CA PHE A 90 -1.18 1.38 -13.23
C PHE A 90 -0.20 2.10 -12.28
N VAL A 91 0.87 1.44 -11.84
CA VAL A 91 1.90 2.00 -10.97
C VAL A 91 2.57 3.22 -11.63
N ASP A 92 2.96 3.11 -12.90
CA ASP A 92 3.55 4.21 -13.66
C ASP A 92 2.63 5.42 -13.78
N TRP A 93 1.32 5.17 -13.88
CA TRP A 93 0.31 6.22 -13.93
C TRP A 93 0.03 6.84 -12.55
N VAL A 94 -0.13 6.02 -11.50
CA VAL A 94 -0.53 6.48 -10.16
C VAL A 94 0.62 7.19 -9.43
N ARG A 95 1.88 6.83 -9.74
CA ARG A 95 3.09 7.49 -9.20
C ARG A 95 3.13 8.98 -9.51
N LYS A 96 2.49 9.40 -10.59
CA LYS A 96 2.41 10.81 -11.05
C LYS A 96 1.26 11.59 -10.38
N ARG A 97 0.61 11.04 -9.35
CA ARG A 97 -0.57 11.62 -8.69
C ARG A 97 -0.30 11.86 -7.20
N PRO A 98 -0.98 12.83 -6.57
CA PRO A 98 -0.84 13.06 -5.13
C PRO A 98 -1.11 11.80 -4.29
N PRO A 99 -0.45 11.61 -3.14
CA PRO A 99 -0.64 10.43 -2.28
C PRO A 99 -2.10 10.17 -1.86
N HIS A 100 -2.87 11.24 -1.64
CA HIS A 100 -4.30 11.21 -1.29
C HIS A 100 -5.24 10.99 -2.50
N PHE A 101 -4.70 10.81 -3.71
CA PHE A 101 -5.50 10.70 -4.92
C PHE A 101 -6.37 9.44 -4.93
N LEU A 102 -7.66 9.63 -5.22
CA LEU A 102 -8.64 8.56 -5.37
C LEU A 102 -9.20 8.59 -6.79
N SER A 103 -9.37 7.41 -7.38
CA SER A 103 -10.03 7.23 -8.67
C SER A 103 -10.96 6.03 -8.61
N ARG A 104 -11.92 5.98 -9.54
CA ARG A 104 -12.64 4.73 -9.81
C ARG A 104 -11.65 3.75 -10.45
N VAL A 105 -11.66 2.51 -9.95
CA VAL A 105 -10.94 1.39 -10.55
C VAL A 105 -11.94 0.63 -11.43
N PRO A 106 -11.77 0.61 -12.76
CA PRO A 106 -12.57 -0.23 -13.62
C PRO A 106 -12.41 -1.69 -13.19
N LYS A 107 -13.53 -2.40 -13.00
CA LYS A 107 -13.47 -3.85 -12.78
C LYS A 107 -12.77 -4.46 -13.99
N GLY A 108 -11.65 -5.15 -13.78
CA GLY A 108 -11.07 -5.96 -14.84
C GLY A 108 -12.11 -6.96 -15.33
N ARG A 109 -12.09 -7.27 -16.63
CA ARG A 109 -12.78 -8.46 -17.11
C ARG A 109 -12.08 -9.64 -16.45
N ALA A 110 -12.66 -10.17 -15.38
CA ALA A 110 -12.22 -11.43 -14.79
C ALA A 110 -12.16 -12.45 -15.93
N ARG A 111 -10.97 -12.95 -16.23
CA ARG A 111 -10.84 -14.10 -17.12
C ARG A 111 -11.44 -15.28 -16.35
N ARG A 112 -12.52 -15.83 -16.89
CA ARG A 112 -13.14 -17.06 -16.38
C ARG A 112 -12.22 -18.23 -16.60
#